data_AF-A0A2N1RQJ2-F1
#
_entry.id   AF-A0A2N1RQJ2-F1
#
_cell.length_a   1.000
_cell.length_b   1.000
_cell.length_c   1.000
_cell.angle_alpha   90.00
_cell.angle_beta   90.00
_cell.angle_gamma   90.00
#
_symmetry.space_group_name_H-M   'P 1'
#
loop_
_entity.id
_entity.type
_entity.pdbx_description
1 polymer ?
#
loop_
_entity_poly.entity_id
_entity_poly.type
_entity_poly.pdbx_seq_one_letter_code
_entity_poly.pdbx_strand_id
1 'polypeptide(L)'
;MMKSIKGTKTEQNLLKAFAGESQARMRYDYFAKQAKKEGLEQIAAIFEETALNEKEHAKRFFKFLEGGPVEITATYPAGVIGTTLENLKEAADGENEEWTVLYQDFAQIAADEGFKEIALAFKMIATVEKAHESRYRT
;
A
#
# COMPACT_ATOMS: atom_id res chain seq x y z
N MET A 1 20.20 2.40 -21.56
CA MET A 1 19.46 3.32 -20.67
C MET A 1 18.07 2.77 -20.47
N MET A 2 17.56 2.75 -19.24
CA MET A 2 16.15 2.38 -19.03
C MET A 2 15.25 3.41 -19.72
N LYS A 3 14.14 2.93 -20.28
CA LYS A 3 13.09 3.78 -20.85
C LYS A 3 12.52 4.65 -19.73
N SER A 4 12.34 5.95 -19.99
CA SER A 4 11.73 6.87 -19.02
C SER A 4 10.25 6.54 -18.80
N ILE A 5 9.77 6.69 -17.57
CA ILE A 5 8.35 6.53 -17.21
C ILE A 5 7.55 7.81 -17.37
N LYS A 6 8.17 8.96 -17.66
CA LYS A 6 7.45 10.25 -17.68
C LYS A 6 6.29 10.25 -18.68
N GLY A 7 5.12 10.69 -18.22
CA GLY A 7 3.88 10.79 -19.00
C GLY A 7 3.17 9.46 -19.23
N THR A 8 3.66 8.36 -18.63
CA THR A 8 3.04 7.03 -18.77
C THR A 8 1.97 6.78 -17.73
N LYS A 9 1.14 5.75 -17.94
CA LYS A 9 0.20 5.30 -16.90
C LYS A 9 0.95 4.67 -15.73
N THR A 10 2.09 4.03 -15.98
CA THR A 10 2.96 3.48 -14.92
C THR A 10 3.44 4.55 -13.96
N GLU A 11 3.82 5.75 -14.43
CA GLU A 11 4.20 6.86 -13.55
C GLU A 11 3.05 7.28 -12.63
N GLN A 12 1.84 7.42 -13.18
CA GLN A 12 0.66 7.75 -12.38
C GLN A 12 0.33 6.64 -11.37
N ASN A 13 0.44 5.37 -11.76
CA ASN A 13 0.16 4.23 -10.90
C ASN A 13 1.18 4.11 -9.77
N LEU A 14 2.46 4.36 -10.04
CA LEU A 14 3.50 4.45 -9.01
C LEU A 14 3.20 5.56 -8.00
N LEU A 15 2.74 6.73 -8.47
CA LEU A 15 2.40 7.83 -7.57
C LEU A 15 1.11 7.55 -6.76
N LYS A 16 0.11 6.90 -7.36
CA LYS A 16 -1.10 6.42 -6.66
C LYS A 16 -0.74 5.41 -5.57
N ALA A 17 0.08 4.41 -5.89
CA ALA A 17 0.55 3.42 -4.92
C ALA A 17 1.34 4.11 -3.80
N PHE A 18 2.30 4.97 -4.12
CA PHE A 18 3.03 5.75 -3.11
C PHE A 18 2.10 6.54 -2.18
N ALA A 19 1.06 7.18 -2.73
CA ALA A 19 0.08 7.93 -1.93
C ALA A 19 -0.80 7.01 -1.07
N GLY A 20 -1.22 5.85 -1.59
CA GLY A 20 -1.98 4.84 -0.85
C GLY A 20 -1.18 4.28 0.33
N GLU A 21 0.01 3.76 0.05
CA GLU A 21 0.97 3.21 1.01
C GLU A 21 1.35 4.20 2.12
N SER A 22 1.58 5.46 1.73
CA SER A 22 1.86 6.53 2.69
C SER A 22 0.70 6.77 3.65
N GLN A 23 -0.54 6.65 3.16
CA GLN A 23 -1.73 6.77 3.98
C GLN A 23 -1.98 5.51 4.82
N ALA A 24 -1.78 4.32 4.26
CA ALA A 24 -1.93 3.03 4.95
C ALA A 24 -1.00 2.96 6.16
N ARG A 25 0.28 3.29 5.98
CA ARG A 25 1.25 3.47 7.09
C ARG A 25 0.68 4.32 8.23
N MET A 26 0.17 5.51 7.90
CA MET A 26 -0.34 6.43 8.91
C MET A 26 -1.57 5.88 9.62
N ARG A 27 -2.50 5.23 8.89
CA ARG A 27 -3.66 4.57 9.49
C ARG A 27 -3.23 3.45 10.44
N TYR A 28 -2.29 2.60 10.03
CA TYR A 28 -1.81 1.50 10.86
C TYR A 28 -1.09 1.98 12.13
N ASP A 29 -0.30 3.05 12.05
CA ASP A 29 0.27 3.72 13.25
C ASP A 29 -0.84 4.21 14.21
N TYR A 30 -1.99 4.66 13.68
CA TYR A 30 -3.12 5.10 14.50
C TYR A 30 -3.88 3.91 15.10
N PHE A 31 -4.10 2.86 14.32
CA PHE A 31 -4.77 1.64 14.78
C PHE A 31 -3.96 0.90 15.83
N ALA A 32 -2.63 0.88 15.69
CA ALA A 32 -1.73 0.39 16.72
C ALA A 32 -1.95 1.09 18.06
N LYS A 33 -2.02 2.43 18.05
CA LYS A 33 -2.29 3.22 19.27
C LYS A 33 -3.66 2.91 19.86
N GLN A 34 -4.67 2.67 19.03
CA GLN A 34 -5.99 2.29 19.49
C GLN A 34 -5.97 0.89 20.13
N ALA A 35 -5.31 -0.08 19.51
CA ALA A 35 -5.11 -1.41 20.07
C ALA A 35 -4.40 -1.38 21.43
N LYS A 36 -3.37 -0.53 21.60
CA LYS A 36 -2.73 -0.31 22.92
C LYS A 36 -3.71 0.22 23.96
N LYS A 37 -4.57 1.19 23.61
CA LYS A 37 -5.59 1.71 24.54
C LYS A 37 -6.60 0.66 24.97
N GLU A 38 -6.88 -0.31 24.10
CA GLU A 38 -7.77 -1.44 24.38
C GLU A 38 -7.05 -2.61 25.07
N GLY A 39 -5.75 -2.49 25.37
CA GLY A 39 -4.94 -3.51 26.04
C GLY A 39 -4.50 -4.66 25.13
N LEU A 40 -4.62 -4.50 23.82
CA LEU A 40 -4.32 -5.51 22.79
C LEU A 40 -2.89 -5.35 22.27
N GLU A 41 -1.89 -5.55 23.13
CA GLU A 41 -0.47 -5.29 22.83
C GLU A 41 0.06 -6.08 21.62
N GLN A 42 -0.35 -7.34 21.46
CA GLN A 42 0.07 -8.15 20.31
C GLN A 42 -0.48 -7.59 18.99
N ILE A 43 -1.74 -7.18 18.98
CA ILE A 43 -2.37 -6.58 17.79
C ILE A 43 -1.73 -5.23 17.47
N ALA A 44 -1.42 -4.44 18.50
CA ALA A 44 -0.71 -3.19 18.31
C ALA A 44 0.67 -3.40 17.66
N ALA A 45 1.43 -4.40 18.12
CA ALA A 45 2.73 -4.73 17.52
C ALA A 45 2.61 -5.17 16.06
N ILE A 46 1.56 -5.91 15.70
CA ILE A 46 1.28 -6.30 14.31
C ILE A 46 0.99 -5.08 13.44
N PHE A 47 0.16 -4.13 13.91
CA PHE A 47 -0.08 -2.88 13.18
C PHE A 47 1.20 -2.05 13.03
N GLU A 48 2.05 -1.97 14.07
CA GLU A 48 3.33 -1.24 14.01
C GLU A 48 4.31 -1.89 13.02
N GLU A 49 4.40 -3.22 12.99
CA GLU A 49 5.20 -3.93 12.00
C GLU A 49 4.69 -3.67 10.58
N THR A 50 3.37 -3.77 10.38
CA THR A 50 2.75 -3.55 9.06
C THR A 50 2.95 -2.11 8.59
N ALA A 51 2.81 -1.11 9.48
CA ALA A 51 3.13 0.28 9.17
C ALA A 51 4.59 0.48 8.69
N LEU A 52 5.54 -0.30 9.25
CA LEU A 52 6.93 -0.29 8.78
C LEU A 52 7.10 -0.99 7.43
N ASN A 53 6.29 -2.00 7.11
CA ASN A 53 6.27 -2.65 5.80
C ASN A 53 5.74 -1.67 4.73
N GLU A 54 4.61 -1.00 4.96
CA GLU A 54 4.06 0.00 4.01
C GLU A 54 5.01 1.16 3.76
N LYS A 55 5.78 1.56 4.78
CA LYS A 55 6.86 2.54 4.59
C LYS A 55 7.88 2.07 3.55
N GLU A 56 8.30 0.80 3.60
CA GLU A 56 9.28 0.26 2.67
C GLU A 56 8.68 -0.02 1.29
N HIS A 57 7.39 -0.38 1.20
CA HIS A 57 6.64 -0.44 -0.06
C HIS A 57 6.56 0.93 -0.74
N ALA A 58 6.08 1.96 -0.02
CA ALA A 58 6.05 3.34 -0.47
C ALA A 58 7.42 3.79 -0.98
N LYS A 59 8.49 3.52 -0.22
CA LYS A 59 9.86 3.86 -0.60
C LYS A 59 10.33 3.13 -1.85
N ARG A 60 9.93 1.86 -2.06
CA ARG A 60 10.25 1.11 -3.28
C ARG A 60 9.56 1.76 -4.49
N PHE A 61 8.28 2.08 -4.40
CA PHE A 61 7.55 2.76 -5.49
C PHE A 61 8.11 4.16 -5.77
N PHE A 62 8.38 4.94 -4.72
CA PHE A 62 8.90 6.31 -4.86
C PHE A 62 10.25 6.35 -5.58
N LYS A 63 11.11 5.34 -5.38
CA LYS A 63 12.42 5.26 -6.05
C LYS A 63 12.35 5.07 -7.57
N PHE A 64 11.22 4.64 -8.11
CA PHE A 64 11.03 4.55 -9.57
C PHE A 64 10.65 5.89 -10.20
N LEU A 65 10.19 6.87 -9.42
CA LEU A 65 9.76 8.17 -9.93
C LEU A 65 10.94 9.04 -10.35
N GLU A 66 10.78 9.77 -11.45
CA GLU A 66 11.82 10.61 -12.07
C GLU A 66 11.70 12.11 -11.70
N GLY A 67 10.87 12.43 -10.71
CA GLY A 67 10.69 13.78 -10.17
C GLY A 67 9.85 14.73 -11.02
N GLY A 68 9.41 15.82 -10.38
CA GLY A 68 8.43 16.77 -10.93
C GLY A 68 7.01 16.49 -10.44
N PRO A 69 6.08 17.44 -10.61
CA PRO A 69 4.68 17.24 -10.24
C PRO A 69 3.97 16.33 -11.25
N VAL A 70 3.18 15.39 -10.75
CA VAL A 70 2.28 14.53 -11.53
C VAL A 70 0.92 14.58 -10.86
N GLU A 71 -0.12 14.85 -11.64
CA GLU A 71 -1.50 14.82 -11.15
C GLU A 71 -2.01 13.37 -11.12
N ILE A 72 -2.71 13.01 -10.04
CA ILE A 72 -3.38 11.72 -9.90
C ILE A 72 -4.82 11.94 -9.46
N THR A 73 -5.71 11.05 -9.89
CA THR A 73 -7.06 10.90 -9.34
C THR A 73 -7.19 9.51 -8.73
N ALA A 74 -7.52 9.45 -7.45
CA ALA A 74 -7.72 8.23 -6.69
C ALA A 74 -8.67 8.49 -5.51
N THR A 75 -9.28 7.43 -5.01
CA THR A 75 -10.12 7.43 -3.80
C THR A 75 -9.33 6.82 -2.66
N TYR A 76 -9.53 7.33 -1.45
CA TYR A 76 -8.87 6.83 -0.25
C TYR A 76 -9.87 6.74 0.92
N PRO A 77 -9.61 5.90 1.93
CA PRO A 77 -10.39 5.88 3.16
C PRO A 77 -10.41 7.26 3.81
N ALA A 78 -11.60 7.85 3.94
CA ALA A 78 -11.81 9.15 4.56
C ALA A 78 -11.97 9.04 6.08
N GLY A 79 -11.07 8.29 6.74
CA GLY A 79 -11.24 7.86 8.12
C GLY A 79 -12.32 6.76 8.28
N VAL A 80 -12.60 6.29 9.50
CA VAL A 80 -12.23 6.82 10.82
C VAL A 80 -11.36 5.84 11.62
N ILE A 81 -10.86 6.27 12.79
CA ILE A 81 -10.30 5.35 13.79
C ILE A 81 -11.47 4.83 14.63
N GLY A 82 -11.82 3.55 14.48
CA GLY A 82 -12.85 2.85 15.26
C GLY A 82 -12.25 2.02 16.39
N THR A 83 -13.00 1.02 16.85
CA THR A 83 -12.48 -0.04 17.73
C THR A 83 -11.40 -0.87 17.05
N THR A 84 -10.54 -1.58 17.80
CA THR A 84 -9.51 -2.42 17.17
C THR A 84 -10.09 -3.47 16.22
N LEU A 85 -11.25 -4.04 16.53
CA LEU A 85 -11.93 -4.99 15.64
C LEU A 85 -12.36 -4.35 14.32
N GLU A 86 -12.92 -3.14 14.37
CA GLU A 86 -13.30 -2.39 13.16
C GLU A 86 -12.08 -2.00 12.33
N ASN A 87 -11.00 -1.59 13.00
CA ASN A 87 -9.74 -1.23 12.35
C ASN A 87 -9.06 -2.44 11.70
N LEU A 88 -9.07 -3.62 12.34
CA LEU A 88 -8.58 -4.87 11.74
C LEU A 88 -9.35 -5.23 10.47
N LYS A 89 -10.69 -5.07 10.50
CA LYS A 89 -11.52 -5.31 9.33
C LYS A 89 -11.22 -4.30 8.22
N GLU A 90 -11.10 -3.01 8.53
CA GLU A 90 -10.77 -1.98 7.53
C GLU A 90 -9.39 -2.24 6.90
N ALA A 91 -8.39 -2.54 7.72
CA ALA A 91 -7.06 -2.89 7.23
C ALA A 91 -7.12 -4.14 6.34
N ALA A 92 -7.76 -5.22 6.78
CA ALA A 92 -7.90 -6.44 5.96
C ALA A 92 -8.60 -6.19 4.61
N ASP A 93 -9.64 -5.36 4.58
CA ASP A 93 -10.37 -5.05 3.37
C ASP A 93 -9.55 -4.15 2.43
N GLY A 94 -8.76 -3.22 2.97
CA GLY A 94 -7.82 -2.39 2.19
C GLY A 94 -6.67 -3.21 1.57
N GLU A 95 -6.01 -4.05 2.37
CA GLU A 95 -4.98 -4.98 1.89
C GLU A 95 -5.52 -5.89 0.79
N ASN A 96 -6.76 -6.37 0.93
CA ASN A 96 -7.41 -7.21 -0.07
C ASN A 96 -7.57 -6.50 -1.42
N GLU A 97 -8.06 -5.26 -1.41
CA GLU A 97 -8.21 -4.45 -2.63
C GLU A 97 -6.86 -4.24 -3.33
N GLU A 98 -5.81 -4.01 -2.54
CA GLU A 98 -4.44 -3.81 -3.05
C GLU A 98 -3.91 -5.04 -3.79
N TRP A 99 -3.92 -6.23 -3.18
CA TRP A 99 -3.32 -7.41 -3.82
C TRP A 99 -4.19 -8.10 -4.87
N THR A 100 -5.52 -8.00 -4.78
CA THR A 100 -6.44 -8.67 -5.71
C THR A 100 -6.68 -7.88 -6.98
N VAL A 101 -6.77 -6.55 -6.87
CA VAL A 101 -7.16 -5.67 -7.97
C VAL A 101 -6.05 -4.70 -8.32
N LEU A 102 -5.74 -3.75 -7.43
CA LEU A 102 -4.91 -2.59 -7.77
C LEU A 102 -3.51 -2.98 -8.25
N TYR A 103 -2.77 -3.77 -7.48
CA TYR A 103 -1.39 -4.12 -7.82
C TYR A 103 -1.29 -5.14 -8.95
N GLN A 104 -2.31 -5.97 -9.20
CA GLN A 104 -2.35 -6.81 -10.40
C GLN A 104 -2.52 -5.94 -11.66
N ASP A 105 -3.46 -4.99 -11.63
CA ASP A 105 -3.71 -4.07 -12.74
C ASP A 105 -2.51 -3.17 -13.01
N PHE A 106 -1.89 -2.63 -11.95
CA PHE A 106 -0.70 -1.79 -12.08
C PHE A 106 0.50 -2.57 -12.61
N ALA A 107 0.68 -3.83 -12.17
CA ALA A 107 1.71 -4.70 -12.72
C ALA A 107 1.49 -5.01 -14.19
N GLN A 108 0.24 -5.23 -14.62
CA GLN A 108 -0.08 -5.52 -16.01
C GLN A 108 0.19 -4.29 -16.90
N ILE A 109 -0.26 -3.11 -16.49
CA ILE A 109 0.00 -1.85 -17.20
C ILE A 109 1.51 -1.59 -17.32
N ALA A 110 2.27 -1.79 -16.24
CA ALA A 110 3.72 -1.66 -16.27
C ALA A 110 4.37 -2.65 -17.24
N ALA A 111 3.90 -3.90 -17.29
CA ALA A 111 4.39 -4.90 -18.24
C ALA A 111 4.09 -4.51 -19.69
N ASP A 112 2.87 -4.05 -19.97
CA ASP A 112 2.41 -3.63 -21.30
C ASP A 112 3.19 -2.40 -21.82
N GLU A 113 3.52 -1.46 -20.94
CA GLU A 113 4.34 -0.29 -21.27
C GLU A 113 5.85 -0.61 -21.35
N GLY A 114 6.26 -1.83 -21.00
CA GLY A 114 7.62 -2.36 -21.11
C GLY A 114 8.48 -2.23 -19.85
N PHE A 115 7.90 -1.85 -18.72
CA PHE A 115 8.57 -1.62 -17.43
C PHE A 115 8.57 -2.88 -16.55
N LYS A 116 9.30 -3.91 -17.00
CA LYS A 116 9.33 -5.23 -16.36
C LYS A 116 9.73 -5.22 -14.88
N GLU A 117 10.68 -4.37 -14.48
CA GLU A 117 11.10 -4.27 -13.08
C GLU A 117 10.01 -3.68 -12.18
N ILE A 118 9.29 -2.67 -12.67
CA ILE A 118 8.16 -2.05 -11.95
C ILE A 118 7.01 -3.04 -11.84
N ALA A 119 6.70 -3.76 -12.93
CA ALA A 119 5.70 -4.81 -12.92
C ALA A 119 6.03 -5.92 -11.90
N LEU A 120 7.30 -6.31 -11.80
CA LEU A 120 7.73 -7.28 -10.80
C LEU A 120 7.60 -6.72 -9.37
N ALA A 121 7.97 -5.45 -9.15
CA ALA A 121 7.81 -4.80 -7.85
C ALA A 121 6.35 -4.85 -7.36
N PHE A 122 5.38 -4.46 -8.20
CA PHE A 122 3.96 -4.54 -7.85
C PHE A 122 3.52 -5.98 -7.50
N LYS A 123 3.94 -6.99 -8.28
CA LYS A 123 3.58 -8.40 -7.99
C LYS A 123 4.17 -8.91 -6.69
N MET A 124 5.42 -8.53 -6.39
CA MET A 124 6.08 -8.94 -5.16
C MET A 124 5.43 -8.29 -3.94
N ILE A 125 5.13 -6.99 -4.02
CA ILE A 125 4.46 -6.25 -2.95
C ILE A 125 3.03 -6.79 -2.73
N ALA A 126 2.27 -7.07 -3.79
CA ALA A 126 0.96 -7.74 -3.68
C ALA A 126 1.02 -9.10 -2.93
N THR A 127 2.14 -9.81 -3.00
CA THR A 127 2.30 -11.06 -2.24
C THR A 127 2.44 -10.79 -0.73
N VAL A 128 3.02 -9.66 -0.36
CA VAL A 128 3.18 -9.21 1.03
C VAL A 128 1.84 -8.71 1.57
N GLU A 129 1.09 -7.91 0.82
CA GLU A 129 -0.23 -7.42 1.28
C GLU A 129 -1.23 -8.55 1.52
N LYS A 130 -1.16 -9.61 0.72
CA LYS A 130 -1.93 -10.82 0.99
C LYS A 130 -1.60 -11.45 2.35
N ALA A 131 -0.33 -11.41 2.76
CA ALA A 131 0.08 -11.88 4.08
C ALA A 131 -0.38 -10.92 5.18
N HIS A 132 -0.38 -9.60 4.94
CA HIS A 132 -0.95 -8.61 5.86
C HIS A 132 -2.45 -8.86 6.09
N GLU A 133 -3.24 -8.99 5.03
CA GLU A 133 -4.66 -9.35 5.12
C GLU A 133 -4.86 -10.61 5.98
N SER A 134 -4.08 -11.66 5.70
CA SER A 134 -4.21 -12.93 6.42
C SER A 134 -3.95 -12.78 7.92
N ARG A 135 -3.09 -11.85 8.35
CA ARG A 135 -2.85 -11.57 9.79
C ARG A 135 -4.00 -10.82 10.45
N TYR A 136 -4.72 -10.00 9.69
CA TYR A 136 -5.83 -9.20 10.22
C TYR A 136 -7.16 -9.96 10.29
N ARG A 137 -7.34 -11.02 9.51
CA ARG A 137 -8.57 -11.85 9.51
C ARG A 137 -8.58 -12.99 10.54
N THR A 138 -7.51 -13.19 11.30
CA THR A 138 -7.38 -14.23 12.35
C THR A 138 -7.58 -13.66 13.75
#